data_AF-A0A933J8A6-F1
#
_entry.id   AF-A0A933J8A6-F1
#
_cell.length_a   1.000
_cell.length_b   1.000
_cell.length_c   1.000
_cell.angle_alpha   90.00
_cell.angle_beta   90.00
_cell.angle_gamma   90.00
#
_symmetry.space_group_name_H-M   'P 1'
#
loop_
_entity.id
_entity.type
_entity.pdbx_description
1 polymer ?
#
loop_
_entity_poly.entity_id
_entity_poly.type
_entity_poly.pdbx_seq_one_letter_code
_entity_poly.pdbx_strand_id
1 'polypeptide(L)'
;MNEIFGEENFVANIIWEKKYAPQNDARYFSDNHDYILAYAKRIDSFKRNLLPRTEESKERYKNPDNDPRGPWKASDFSRKAVLQHTIYEIELPSGRKVLPPNGRSWVKDPKGLREMVKDNRIWFGPNGDSVPAVKRFLSEVQEGLVPLTIWPYSEVGHNQEAVQELKELFDGKVYFDAPKPIRLLNRVTQLVTNSEDIVLDFFAGSATSAHAVLALNNEDGGIRKFICVQLPEKTSEDSEAFKAGYKTIAEIGKER
;
A
#
# COMPACT_ATOMS: atom_id res chain seq x y z
N MET A 1 -4.20 -23.68 2.53
CA MET A 1 -3.09 -22.92 1.92
C MET A 1 -1.74 -23.40 2.40
N ASN A 2 -1.43 -23.39 3.71
CA ASN A 2 -0.17 -23.94 4.24
C ASN A 2 0.16 -25.36 3.73
N GLU A 3 -0.81 -26.27 3.73
CA GLU A 3 -0.59 -27.64 3.22
C GLU A 3 -0.23 -27.71 1.73
N ILE A 4 -0.69 -26.75 0.92
CA ILE A 4 -0.49 -26.73 -0.53
C ILE A 4 0.79 -25.96 -0.91
N PHE A 5 1.03 -24.83 -0.24
CA PHE A 5 2.10 -23.89 -0.60
C PHE A 5 3.29 -23.90 0.37
N GLY A 6 3.19 -24.54 1.54
CA GLY A 6 4.13 -24.39 2.65
C GLY A 6 3.84 -23.14 3.48
N GLU A 7 3.93 -23.25 4.80
CA GLU A 7 3.76 -22.11 5.71
C GLU A 7 4.88 -21.08 5.53
N GLU A 8 6.09 -21.53 5.18
CA GLU A 8 7.24 -20.71 4.86
C GLU A 8 7.02 -19.78 3.65
N ASN A 9 6.03 -20.08 2.81
CA ASN A 9 5.69 -19.28 1.64
C ASN A 9 4.52 -18.30 1.87
N PHE A 10 4.05 -18.18 3.11
CA PHE A 10 3.10 -17.15 3.50
C PHE A 10 3.73 -15.74 3.40
N VAL A 11 3.10 -14.85 2.63
CA VAL A 11 3.59 -13.48 2.43
C VAL A 11 2.94 -12.53 3.44
N ALA A 12 1.61 -12.49 3.46
CA ALA A 12 0.85 -11.59 4.31
C ALA A 12 -0.63 -11.99 4.39
N ASN A 13 -1.28 -11.59 5.48
CA ASN A 13 -2.73 -11.48 5.57
C ASN A 13 -3.08 -10.00 5.51
N ILE A 14 -3.76 -9.59 4.44
CA ILE A 14 -4.18 -8.22 4.23
C ILE A 14 -5.63 -8.08 4.68
N ILE A 15 -5.90 -7.06 5.47
CA ILE A 15 -7.23 -6.68 5.95
C ILE A 15 -7.75 -5.59 5.01
N TRP A 16 -8.84 -5.87 4.31
CA TRP A 16 -9.54 -4.90 3.47
C TRP A 16 -10.80 -4.41 4.17
N GLU A 17 -10.90 -3.10 4.39
CA GLU A 17 -12.10 -2.47 4.92
C GLU A 17 -13.19 -2.41 3.82
N LYS A 18 -14.14 -3.35 3.86
CA LYS A 18 -15.17 -3.54 2.83
C LYS A 18 -16.42 -2.69 3.03
N LYS A 19 -16.56 -2.03 4.18
CA LYS A 19 -17.67 -1.13 4.54
C LYS A 19 -17.14 0.16 5.15
N TYR A 20 -17.69 1.30 4.74
CA TYR A 20 -17.31 2.62 5.26
C TYR A 20 -18.09 3.05 6.50
N ALA A 21 -19.24 2.44 6.77
CA ALA A 21 -20.13 2.81 7.87
C ALA A 21 -20.42 1.61 8.80
N PRO A 22 -20.60 1.86 10.12
CA PRO A 22 -21.03 0.83 11.05
C PRO A 22 -22.43 0.28 10.73
N GLN A 23 -22.63 -1.00 11.03
CA GLN A 23 -23.94 -1.65 11.05
C GLN A 23 -24.56 -1.48 12.43
N ASN A 24 -25.50 -0.55 12.54
CA ASN A 24 -26.13 -0.20 13.82
C ASN A 24 -27.02 -1.32 14.39
N ASP A 25 -27.39 -2.30 13.58
CA ASP A 25 -28.16 -3.49 13.95
C ASP A 25 -27.26 -4.66 14.40
N ALA A 26 -25.92 -4.51 14.37
CA ALA A 26 -25.00 -5.53 14.81
C ALA A 26 -25.12 -5.78 16.33
N ARG A 27 -25.39 -7.03 16.71
CA ARG A 27 -25.53 -7.44 18.12
C ARG A 27 -24.25 -7.33 18.95
N TYR A 28 -23.09 -7.53 18.33
CA TYR A 28 -21.78 -7.52 18.98
C TYR A 28 -20.89 -6.44 18.37
N PHE A 29 -20.10 -6.80 17.36
CA PHE A 29 -19.27 -5.89 16.59
C PHE A 29 -19.84 -5.74 15.17
N SER A 30 -19.79 -4.53 14.64
CA SER A 30 -20.11 -4.27 13.24
C SER A 30 -18.98 -4.80 12.36
N ASP A 31 -19.18 -5.96 11.74
CA ASP A 31 -18.22 -6.52 10.79
C ASP A 31 -18.05 -5.61 9.57
N ASN A 32 -16.83 -5.13 9.33
CA ASN A 32 -16.52 -4.13 8.31
C ASN A 32 -15.33 -4.48 7.42
N HIS A 33 -14.72 -5.66 7.58
CA HIS A 33 -13.53 -6.03 6.82
C HIS A 33 -13.58 -7.47 6.29
N ASP A 34 -12.77 -7.74 5.27
CA ASP A 34 -12.48 -9.07 4.74
C ASP A 34 -10.96 -9.29 4.73
N TYR A 35 -10.56 -10.53 4.47
CA TYR A 35 -9.16 -10.96 4.43
C TYR A 35 -8.73 -11.29 3.00
N ILE A 36 -7.52 -10.87 2.64
CA ILE A 36 -6.84 -11.23 1.39
C ILE A 36 -5.53 -11.94 1.79
N LEU A 37 -5.49 -13.25 1.57
CA LEU A 37 -4.32 -14.06 1.88
C LEU A 37 -3.36 -14.07 0.68
N ALA A 38 -2.11 -13.66 0.91
CA ALA A 38 -1.05 -13.68 -0.09
C ALA A 38 -0.05 -14.81 0.21
N TYR A 39 0.16 -15.67 -0.77
CA TYR A 39 1.17 -16.73 -0.75
C TYR A 39 2.07 -16.60 -1.97
N ALA A 40 3.36 -16.85 -1.79
CA ALA A 40 4.30 -16.99 -2.89
C ALA A 40 4.42 -18.47 -3.30
N LYS A 41 4.84 -18.73 -4.53
CA LYS A 41 5.29 -20.09 -4.89
C LYS A 41 6.64 -20.43 -4.24
N ARG A 42 7.51 -19.42 -4.11
CA ARG A 42 8.80 -19.45 -3.42
C ARG A 42 9.06 -18.08 -2.82
N ILE A 43 9.09 -17.97 -1.50
CA ILE A 43 9.20 -16.68 -0.79
C ILE A 43 10.46 -15.91 -1.16
N ASP A 44 11.60 -16.59 -1.32
CA ASP A 44 12.89 -15.97 -1.67
C ASP A 44 12.91 -15.34 -3.08
N SER A 45 12.02 -15.79 -3.96
CA SER A 45 11.87 -15.24 -5.32
C SER A 45 10.80 -14.14 -5.39
N PHE A 46 9.96 -14.01 -4.36
CA PHE A 46 8.87 -13.06 -4.38
C PHE A 46 9.41 -11.64 -4.23
N LYS A 47 8.99 -10.77 -5.16
CA LYS A 47 9.28 -9.34 -5.11
C LYS A 47 7.98 -8.59 -5.25
N ARG A 48 7.68 -7.77 -4.26
CA ARG A 48 6.52 -6.89 -4.27
C ARG A 48 6.93 -5.53 -4.79
N ASN A 49 6.10 -4.95 -5.64
CA ASN A 49 6.25 -3.57 -6.08
C ASN A 49 5.97 -2.59 -4.94
N LEU A 50 6.22 -1.32 -5.22
CA LEU A 50 5.99 -0.21 -4.31
C LEU A 50 4.80 0.60 -4.78
N LEU A 51 4.11 1.22 -3.85
CA LEU A 51 3.07 2.18 -4.18
C LEU A 51 3.70 3.52 -4.52
N PRO A 52 3.10 4.31 -5.43
CA PRO A 52 3.50 5.69 -5.64
C PRO A 52 3.46 6.47 -4.32
N ARG A 53 4.35 7.46 -4.18
CA ARG A 53 4.30 8.36 -3.02
C ARG A 53 3.09 9.26 -3.11
N THR A 54 2.32 9.33 -2.03
CA THR A 54 1.25 10.32 -1.88
C THR A 54 1.83 11.73 -1.80
N GLU A 55 1.05 12.73 -2.21
CA GLU A 55 1.43 14.14 -2.07
C GLU A 55 1.70 14.51 -0.61
N GLU A 56 0.85 14.05 0.31
CA GLU A 56 1.06 14.17 1.76
C GLU A 56 2.42 13.62 2.19
N SER A 57 2.88 12.52 1.59
CA SER A 57 4.19 11.97 1.90
C SER A 57 5.33 12.83 1.37
N LYS A 58 5.15 13.50 0.21
CA LYS A 58 6.13 14.41 -0.38
C LYS A 58 6.23 15.71 0.42
N GLU A 59 5.11 16.25 0.88
CA GLU A 59 5.04 17.50 1.68
C GLU A 59 5.80 17.42 3.01
N ARG A 60 6.02 16.21 3.54
CA ARG A 60 6.86 15.98 4.72
C ARG A 60 8.34 16.28 4.50
N TYR A 61 8.80 16.34 3.25
CA TYR A 61 10.17 16.70 2.90
C TYR A 61 10.24 18.19 2.56
N LYS A 62 11.14 18.92 3.24
CA LYS A 62 11.34 20.35 3.07
C LYS A 62 12.83 20.65 2.92
N ASN A 63 13.19 21.83 2.43
CA ASN A 63 14.59 22.25 2.35
C ASN A 63 14.82 23.60 3.04
N PRO A 64 14.63 23.67 4.38
CA PRO A 64 14.67 24.95 5.10
C PRO A 64 16.06 25.60 5.13
N ASP A 65 17.11 24.83 4.86
CA ASP A 65 18.51 25.27 4.92
C ASP A 65 19.20 25.29 3.55
N ASN A 66 18.42 25.22 2.47
CA ASN A 66 18.90 25.27 1.08
C ASN A 66 20.02 24.25 0.78
N ASP A 67 19.91 23.03 1.33
CA ASP A 67 20.85 21.96 1.05
C ASP A 67 20.80 21.60 -0.46
N PRO A 68 21.94 21.52 -1.17
CA PRO A 68 21.97 21.27 -2.61
C PRO A 68 21.44 19.89 -3.01
N ARG A 69 21.32 18.94 -2.07
CA ARG A 69 20.73 17.61 -2.31
C ARG A 69 19.20 17.63 -2.37
N GLY A 70 18.58 18.78 -2.10
CA GLY A 70 17.14 18.99 -2.21
C GLY A 70 16.36 18.69 -0.92
N PRO A 71 15.03 18.54 -1.01
CA PRO A 71 14.15 18.33 0.15
C PRO A 71 14.55 17.13 1.01
N TRP A 72 14.50 17.30 2.32
CA TRP A 72 14.80 16.29 3.33
C TRP A 72 13.81 16.35 4.49
N LYS A 73 13.76 15.31 5.31
CA LYS A 73 13.02 15.32 6.59
C LYS A 73 13.95 15.02 7.76
N ALA A 74 13.67 15.64 8.90
CA ALA A 74 14.40 15.37 10.13
C ALA A 74 14.07 13.96 10.64
N SER A 75 15.11 13.21 11.01
CA SER A 75 15.01 11.90 11.65
C SER A 75 15.84 11.92 12.92
N ASP A 76 15.43 11.18 13.94
CA ASP A 76 16.18 11.09 15.20
C ASP A 76 17.63 10.68 14.97
N PHE A 77 18.56 11.36 15.66
CA PHE A 77 19.96 10.94 15.77
C PHE A 77 20.20 10.01 16.98
N SER A 78 19.15 9.54 17.64
CA SER A 78 19.22 8.56 18.73
C SER A 78 18.53 7.26 18.35
N ARG A 79 18.95 6.14 18.95
CA ARG A 79 18.38 4.80 18.75
C ARG A 79 18.05 4.13 20.08
N LYS A 80 17.13 3.16 20.06
CA LYS A 80 16.74 2.38 21.25
C LYS A 80 17.88 1.54 21.82
N ALA A 81 18.72 0.95 20.97
CA ALA A 81 19.87 0.17 21.43
C ALA A 81 20.85 1.07 22.20
N VAL A 82 21.20 0.70 23.43
CA VAL A 82 22.09 1.47 24.31
C VAL A 82 23.51 0.97 24.15
N LEU A 83 24.35 1.70 23.39
CA LEU A 83 25.77 1.40 23.27
C LEU A 83 26.57 2.46 24.01
N GLN A 84 27.31 2.04 25.05
CA GLN A 84 28.03 2.93 25.96
C GLN A 84 28.98 3.89 25.23
N HIS A 85 29.72 3.41 24.23
CA HIS A 85 30.67 4.21 23.45
C HIS A 85 30.01 5.30 22.57
N THR A 86 28.68 5.32 22.46
CA THR A 86 27.92 6.38 21.76
C THR A 86 27.02 7.20 22.68
N ILE A 87 27.24 7.10 24.00
CA ILE A 87 26.62 7.99 24.98
C ILE A 87 27.68 9.04 25.33
N TYR A 88 27.53 10.22 24.77
CA TYR A 88 28.43 11.34 25.00
C TYR A 88 27.67 12.65 24.84
N GLU A 89 28.20 13.70 25.43
CA GLU A 89 27.65 15.04 25.31
C GLU A 89 27.95 15.61 23.91
N ILE A 90 26.92 16.17 23.28
CA ILE A 90 27.05 16.93 22.04
C ILE A 90 26.87 18.40 22.37
N GLU A 91 27.87 19.21 22.06
CA GLU A 91 27.75 20.66 22.06
C GLU A 91 27.08 21.11 20.77
N LEU A 92 25.93 21.79 20.91
CA LEU A 92 25.16 22.35 19.81
C LEU A 92 25.81 23.66 19.32
N PRO A 93 25.52 24.12 18.09
CA PRO A 93 25.95 25.43 17.61
C PRO A 93 25.55 26.61 18.54
N SER A 94 24.47 26.48 19.31
CA SER A 94 24.07 27.45 20.34
C SER A 94 24.97 27.49 21.58
N GLY A 95 25.91 26.54 21.73
CA GLY A 95 26.71 26.30 22.94
C GLY A 95 26.00 25.42 23.98
N ARG A 96 24.72 25.09 23.78
CA ARG A 96 24.00 24.17 24.67
C ARG A 96 24.54 22.75 24.52
N LYS A 97 24.59 22.02 25.63
CA LYS A 97 25.08 20.64 25.68
C LYS A 97 23.92 19.68 25.87
N VAL A 98 23.89 18.61 25.08
CA VAL A 98 22.81 17.62 25.10
C VAL A 98 23.32 16.19 25.17
N LEU A 99 22.58 15.35 25.90
CA LEU A 99 22.74 13.91 25.99
C LEU A 99 21.60 13.21 25.23
N PRO A 100 21.77 11.92 24.86
CA PRO A 100 20.68 11.17 24.26
C PRO A 100 19.53 11.05 25.25
N PRO A 101 18.28 10.92 24.79
CA PRO A 101 17.15 10.70 25.70
C PRO A 101 17.36 9.45 26.56
N ASN A 102 16.79 9.44 27.77
CA ASN A 102 16.91 8.32 28.70
C ASN A 102 16.53 6.99 28.03
N GLY A 103 17.37 5.96 28.24
CA GLY A 103 17.19 4.64 27.64
C GLY A 103 17.57 4.55 26.15
N ARG A 104 18.28 5.54 25.60
CA ARG A 104 18.74 5.57 24.21
C ARG A 104 20.24 5.91 24.14
N SER A 105 20.84 5.68 22.98
CA SER A 105 22.20 6.17 22.65
C SER A 105 22.23 6.83 21.28
N TRP A 106 23.25 7.63 20.98
CA TRP A 106 23.38 8.27 19.67
C TRP A 106 23.65 7.26 18.56
N VAL A 107 23.22 7.58 17.33
CA VAL A 107 23.39 6.71 16.16
C VAL A 107 24.87 6.54 15.78
N LYS A 108 25.71 7.54 16.04
CA LYS A 108 27.15 7.49 15.77
C LYS A 108 27.98 7.90 16.99
N ASP A 109 29.21 7.42 17.02
CA ASP A 109 30.26 7.86 17.94
C ASP A 109 30.72 9.30 17.59
N PRO A 110 31.59 9.93 18.41
CA PRO A 110 32.04 11.30 18.16
C PRO A 110 32.74 11.49 16.80
N LYS A 111 33.45 10.45 16.32
CA LYS A 111 34.08 10.49 15.00
C LYS A 111 33.02 10.52 13.89
N GLY A 112 32.07 9.60 13.91
CA GLY A 112 31.01 9.54 12.90
C GLY A 112 30.08 10.76 12.94
N LEU A 113 29.82 11.35 14.11
CA LEU A 113 29.11 12.61 14.21
C LEU A 113 29.84 13.73 13.46
N ARG A 114 31.15 13.89 13.69
CA ARG A 114 31.96 14.92 12.99
C ARG A 114 31.94 14.73 11.48
N GLU A 115 32.02 13.49 11.00
CA GLU A 115 31.91 13.18 9.56
C GLU A 115 30.54 13.59 9.01
N MET A 116 29.45 13.26 9.71
CA MET A 116 28.10 13.63 9.29
C MET A 116 27.85 15.15 9.36
N VAL A 117 28.42 15.86 10.32
CA VAL A 117 28.36 17.33 10.39
C VAL A 117 29.11 17.95 9.22
N LYS A 118 30.31 17.45 8.89
CA LYS A 118 31.09 17.90 7.73
C LYS A 118 30.34 17.68 6.40
N ASP A 119 29.61 16.58 6.29
CA ASP A 119 28.75 16.27 5.14
C ASP A 119 27.39 17.01 5.19
N ASN A 120 27.21 17.96 6.11
CA ASN A 120 25.96 18.71 6.30
C ASN A 120 24.73 17.78 6.46
N ARG A 121 24.90 16.57 7.03
CA ARG A 121 23.82 15.57 7.23
C ARG A 121 23.14 15.70 8.58
N ILE A 122 23.68 16.52 9.47
CA ILE A 122 23.11 16.79 10.79
C ILE A 122 22.45 18.16 10.76
N TRP A 123 21.19 18.19 11.19
CA TRP A 123 20.42 19.39 11.39
C TRP A 123 20.29 19.70 12.87
N PHE A 124 20.57 20.95 13.24
CA PHE A 124 20.50 21.45 14.61
C PHE A 124 19.35 22.44 14.83
N GLY A 125 18.33 22.42 13.96
CA GLY A 125 17.25 23.41 14.01
C GLY A 125 17.66 24.75 13.38
N PRO A 126 16.67 25.63 13.10
CA PRO A 126 16.91 26.90 12.41
C PRO A 126 17.87 27.83 13.17
N ASN A 127 17.92 27.71 14.50
CA ASN A 127 18.75 28.55 15.37
C ASN A 127 19.97 27.78 15.91
N GLY A 128 20.22 26.55 15.44
CA GLY A 128 21.33 25.74 15.94
C GLY A 128 21.18 25.25 17.39
N ASP A 129 19.97 25.28 17.95
CA ASP A 129 19.69 24.90 19.35
C ASP A 129 18.77 23.67 19.48
N SER A 130 18.51 22.93 18.41
CA SER A 130 17.76 21.67 18.49
C SER A 130 18.70 20.48 18.70
N VAL A 131 18.17 19.44 19.37
CA VAL A 131 18.84 18.14 19.46
C VAL A 131 19.19 17.64 18.04
N PRO A 132 20.38 17.05 17.81
CA PRO A 132 20.80 16.66 16.48
C PRO A 132 19.78 15.75 15.79
N ALA A 133 19.44 16.08 14.55
CA ALA A 133 18.61 15.26 13.69
C ALA A 133 19.38 14.88 12.41
N VAL A 134 19.18 13.67 11.92
CA VAL A 134 19.70 13.24 10.62
C VAL A 134 18.78 13.77 9.52
N LYS A 135 19.34 14.45 8.53
CA LYS A 135 18.64 14.78 7.29
C LYS A 135 18.43 13.51 6.46
N ARG A 136 17.19 13.15 6.20
CA ARG A 136 16.82 12.08 5.27
C ARG A 136 16.37 12.71 3.96
N PHE A 137 17.26 12.75 2.97
CA PHE A 137 17.01 13.37 1.68
C PHE A 137 16.01 12.56 0.85
N LEU A 138 15.08 13.25 0.20
CA LEU A 138 14.08 12.63 -0.68
C LEU A 138 14.74 11.92 -1.86
N SER A 139 15.87 12.44 -2.34
CA SER A 139 16.70 11.88 -3.41
C SER A 139 17.44 10.60 -3.01
N GLU A 140 17.60 10.34 -1.70
CA GLU A 140 18.33 9.17 -1.19
C GLU A 140 17.41 8.06 -0.66
N VAL A 141 16.09 8.30 -0.61
CA VAL A 141 15.11 7.32 -0.13
C VAL A 141 14.48 6.55 -1.29
N GLN A 142 14.36 5.23 -1.12
CA GLN A 142 13.72 4.30 -2.05
C GLN A 142 12.43 4.86 -2.64
N GLU A 143 12.37 4.98 -3.97
CA GLU A 143 11.24 5.54 -4.70
C GLU A 143 9.97 4.70 -4.48
N GLY A 144 8.91 5.35 -3.99
CA GLY A 144 7.66 4.68 -3.61
C GLY A 144 7.50 4.39 -2.11
N LEU A 145 6.41 3.70 -1.78
CA LEU A 145 6.00 3.34 -0.42
C LEU A 145 5.81 1.82 -0.32
N VAL A 146 6.27 1.27 0.79
CA VAL A 146 5.98 -0.12 1.18
C VAL A 146 4.51 -0.19 1.59
N PRO A 147 3.62 -0.92 0.88
CA PRO A 147 2.23 -1.10 1.30
C PRO A 147 2.12 -1.71 2.70
N LEU A 148 1.08 -1.25 3.40
CA LEU A 148 0.64 -1.81 4.67
C LEU A 148 -0.27 -3.01 4.45
N THR A 149 -0.53 -3.77 5.51
CA THR A 149 -1.45 -4.91 5.51
C THR A 149 -2.88 -4.54 5.90
N ILE A 150 -3.17 -3.26 6.16
CA ILE A 150 -4.53 -2.76 6.36
C ILE A 150 -4.81 -1.79 5.22
N TRP A 151 -5.82 -2.11 4.41
CA TRP A 151 -6.23 -1.32 3.25
C TRP A 151 -7.57 -0.65 3.55
N PRO A 152 -7.58 0.67 3.82
CA PRO A 152 -8.81 1.39 4.13
C PRO A 152 -9.68 1.53 2.88
N TYR A 153 -11.00 1.59 3.06
CA TYR A 153 -11.93 1.71 1.93
C TYR A 153 -11.65 2.97 1.10
N SER A 154 -11.17 4.04 1.73
CA SER A 154 -10.86 5.30 1.07
C SER A 154 -9.76 5.16 0.02
N GLU A 155 -8.92 4.13 0.12
CA GLU A 155 -7.81 3.86 -0.81
C GLU A 155 -8.13 2.80 -1.87
N VAL A 156 -8.88 1.76 -1.51
CA VAL A 156 -9.08 0.58 -2.36
C VAL A 156 -10.56 0.29 -2.70
N GLY A 157 -11.45 1.15 -2.24
CA GLY A 157 -12.89 1.06 -2.42
C GLY A 157 -13.58 0.11 -1.44
N HIS A 158 -14.91 0.07 -1.52
CA HIS A 158 -15.79 -0.74 -0.67
C HIS A 158 -16.94 -1.37 -1.47
N ASN A 159 -17.71 -2.26 -0.84
CA ASN A 159 -18.76 -3.03 -1.52
C ASN A 159 -19.79 -2.16 -2.27
N GLN A 160 -20.22 -1.04 -1.67
CA GLN A 160 -21.18 -0.15 -2.32
C GLN A 160 -20.58 0.60 -3.53
N GLU A 161 -19.30 0.98 -3.47
CA GLU A 161 -18.58 1.55 -4.63
C GLU A 161 -18.54 0.55 -5.78
N ALA A 162 -18.23 -0.72 -5.50
CA ALA A 162 -18.20 -1.77 -6.53
C ALA A 162 -19.56 -1.98 -7.24
N VAL A 163 -20.67 -1.91 -6.50
CA VAL A 163 -22.01 -1.98 -7.08
C VAL A 163 -22.29 -0.76 -7.97
N GLN A 164 -21.86 0.43 -7.55
CA GLN A 164 -22.02 1.66 -8.31
C GLN A 164 -21.19 1.66 -9.59
N GLU A 165 -19.92 1.23 -9.53
CA GLU A 165 -19.06 1.04 -10.70
C GLU A 165 -19.73 0.11 -11.73
N LEU A 166 -20.28 -1.01 -11.29
CA LEU A 166 -20.96 -1.96 -12.18
C LEU A 166 -22.24 -1.36 -12.76
N LYS A 167 -23.00 -0.63 -11.94
CA LYS A 167 -24.22 0.03 -12.35
C LYS A 167 -23.98 1.06 -13.45
N GLU A 168 -22.87 1.79 -13.38
CA GLU A 168 -22.45 2.75 -14.40
C GLU A 168 -22.08 2.07 -15.72
N LEU A 169 -21.44 0.90 -15.68
CA LEU A 169 -21.13 0.12 -16.87
C LEU A 169 -22.37 -0.43 -17.59
N PHE A 170 -23.48 -0.61 -16.86
CA PHE A 170 -24.73 -1.17 -17.38
C PHE A 170 -25.88 -0.16 -17.40
N ASP A 171 -25.59 1.11 -17.71
CA ASP A 171 -26.59 2.17 -17.92
C ASP A 171 -27.61 2.30 -16.78
N GLY A 172 -27.14 2.21 -15.54
CA GLY A 172 -27.99 2.34 -14.35
C GLY A 172 -28.58 1.03 -13.84
N LYS A 173 -28.25 -0.13 -14.44
CA LYS A 173 -28.79 -1.44 -14.05
C LYS A 173 -27.76 -2.29 -13.30
N VAL A 174 -28.23 -3.12 -12.39
CA VAL A 174 -27.38 -4.02 -11.60
C VAL A 174 -27.71 -5.46 -11.98
N TYR A 175 -26.73 -6.16 -12.52
CA TYR A 175 -26.88 -7.54 -12.98
C TYR A 175 -26.07 -8.56 -12.17
N PHE A 176 -25.19 -8.10 -11.29
CA PHE A 176 -24.36 -8.98 -10.46
C PHE A 176 -24.36 -8.48 -9.02
N ASP A 177 -24.52 -9.42 -8.09
CA ASP A 177 -24.52 -9.15 -6.66
C ASP A 177 -23.09 -9.16 -6.11
N ALA A 178 -22.77 -8.16 -5.28
CA ALA A 178 -21.49 -8.08 -4.56
C ALA A 178 -20.21 -8.21 -5.44
N PRO A 179 -20.08 -7.43 -6.54
CA PRO A 179 -18.82 -7.34 -7.26
C PRO A 179 -17.69 -6.84 -6.34
N LYS A 180 -16.44 -7.14 -6.67
CA LYS A 180 -15.29 -6.50 -6.01
C LYS A 180 -15.02 -5.12 -6.62
N PRO A 181 -14.54 -4.13 -5.85
CA PRO A 181 -14.19 -2.82 -6.39
C PRO A 181 -13.01 -2.91 -7.35
N ILE A 182 -13.02 -2.15 -8.44
CA ILE A 182 -11.91 -2.11 -9.41
C ILE A 182 -10.62 -1.67 -8.70
N ARG A 183 -10.68 -0.67 -7.84
CA ARG A 183 -9.51 -0.13 -7.12
C ARG A 183 -8.82 -1.16 -6.22
N LEU A 184 -9.58 -2.11 -5.66
CA LEU A 184 -9.02 -3.20 -4.88
C LEU A 184 -8.16 -4.12 -5.75
N LEU A 185 -8.68 -4.51 -6.92
CA LEU A 185 -7.97 -5.39 -7.84
C LEU A 185 -6.84 -4.66 -8.57
N ASN A 186 -6.95 -3.35 -8.82
CA ASN A 186 -5.85 -2.51 -9.27
C ASN A 186 -4.71 -2.52 -8.26
N ARG A 187 -5.03 -2.34 -6.97
CA ARG A 187 -4.03 -2.39 -5.88
C ARG A 187 -3.32 -3.74 -5.85
N VAL A 188 -4.06 -4.85 -5.93
CA VAL A 188 -3.46 -6.19 -5.97
C VAL A 188 -2.54 -6.32 -7.19
N THR A 189 -3.06 -6.03 -8.39
CA THR A 189 -2.33 -6.17 -9.65
C THR A 189 -1.05 -5.33 -9.67
N GLN A 190 -1.14 -4.06 -9.27
CA GLN A 190 0.01 -3.15 -9.18
C GLN A 190 1.12 -3.69 -8.26
N LEU A 191 0.74 -4.31 -7.14
CA LEU A 191 1.70 -4.76 -6.14
C LEU A 191 2.44 -6.04 -6.51
N VAL A 192 1.86 -6.89 -7.35
CA VAL A 192 2.37 -8.25 -7.60
C VAL A 192 2.66 -8.57 -9.06
N THR A 193 2.47 -7.62 -9.99
CA THR A 193 2.71 -7.82 -11.43
C THR A 193 3.63 -6.77 -12.02
N ASN A 194 4.42 -7.16 -13.01
CA ASN A 194 5.15 -6.30 -13.92
C ASN A 194 4.38 -6.13 -15.24
N SER A 195 4.91 -5.31 -16.14
CA SER A 195 4.24 -4.89 -17.39
C SER A 195 3.87 -6.01 -18.36
N GLU A 196 4.44 -7.20 -18.25
CA GLU A 196 4.20 -8.32 -19.19
C GLU A 196 3.64 -9.58 -18.53
N ASP A 197 3.35 -9.51 -17.23
CA ASP A 197 2.93 -10.67 -16.47
C ASP A 197 1.51 -11.13 -16.84
N ILE A 198 1.19 -12.37 -16.49
CA ILE A 198 -0.13 -12.98 -16.68
C ILE A 198 -0.87 -13.03 -15.35
N VAL A 199 -2.08 -12.50 -15.33
CA VAL A 199 -3.00 -12.56 -14.18
C VAL A 199 -4.04 -13.65 -14.45
N LEU A 200 -4.17 -14.61 -13.53
CA LEU A 200 -5.19 -15.65 -13.59
C LEU A 200 -6.23 -15.41 -12.50
N ASP A 201 -7.50 -15.35 -12.91
CA ASP A 201 -8.64 -15.39 -12.01
C ASP A 201 -9.57 -16.53 -12.44
N PHE A 202 -9.58 -17.62 -11.67
CA PHE A 202 -10.39 -18.80 -11.95
C PHE A 202 -11.75 -18.81 -11.22
N PHE A 203 -12.11 -17.69 -10.60
CA PHE A 203 -13.44 -17.41 -10.04
C PHE A 203 -13.86 -15.99 -10.45
N ALA A 204 -13.85 -15.75 -11.76
CA ALA A 204 -13.90 -14.38 -12.29
C ALA A 204 -15.16 -13.60 -11.87
N GLY A 205 -16.30 -14.27 -11.66
CA GLY A 205 -17.55 -13.64 -11.27
C GLY A 205 -17.93 -12.53 -12.24
N SER A 206 -18.04 -11.30 -11.72
CA SER A 206 -18.26 -10.11 -12.53
C SER A 206 -17.05 -9.66 -13.36
N ALA A 207 -15.96 -10.42 -13.46
CA ALA A 207 -14.74 -10.08 -14.21
C ALA A 207 -14.00 -8.79 -13.77
N THR A 208 -14.09 -8.41 -12.50
CA THR A 208 -13.36 -7.24 -11.96
C THR A 208 -11.84 -7.33 -12.18
N SER A 209 -11.25 -8.52 -12.06
CA SER A 209 -9.81 -8.74 -12.26
C SER A 209 -9.36 -8.42 -13.68
N ALA A 210 -10.16 -8.78 -14.69
CA ALA A 210 -9.88 -8.44 -16.09
C ALA A 210 -9.94 -6.93 -16.31
N HIS A 211 -10.98 -6.28 -15.79
CA HIS A 211 -11.13 -4.82 -15.85
C HIS A 211 -9.91 -4.13 -15.23
N ALA A 212 -9.46 -4.59 -14.06
CA ALA A 212 -8.30 -4.01 -13.37
C ALA A 212 -7.00 -4.10 -14.19
N VAL A 213 -6.77 -5.24 -14.84
CA VAL A 213 -5.61 -5.43 -15.72
C VAL A 213 -5.65 -4.49 -16.92
N LEU A 214 -6.82 -4.34 -17.56
CA LEU A 214 -7.01 -3.43 -18.69
C LEU A 214 -6.79 -1.97 -18.28
N ALA A 215 -7.36 -1.56 -17.12
CA ALA A 215 -7.18 -0.21 -16.59
C ALA A 215 -5.71 0.10 -16.31
N LEU A 216 -4.99 -0.82 -15.66
CA LEU A 216 -3.58 -0.62 -15.34
C LEU A 216 -2.70 -0.57 -16.59
N ASN A 217 -2.94 -1.44 -17.58
CA ASN A 217 -2.24 -1.37 -18.87
C ASN A 217 -2.47 -0.04 -19.59
N ASN A 218 -3.69 0.50 -19.53
CA ASN A 218 -4.00 1.82 -20.10
C ASN A 218 -3.31 2.96 -19.33
N GLU A 219 -3.14 2.83 -18.02
CA GLU A 219 -2.48 3.82 -17.17
C GLU A 219 -0.95 3.84 -17.36
N ASP A 220 -0.30 2.68 -17.37
CA ASP A 220 1.16 2.56 -17.35
C ASP A 220 1.80 2.11 -18.68
N GLY A 221 0.99 1.91 -19.72
CA GLY A 221 1.45 1.41 -21.02
C GLY A 221 1.88 -0.06 -20.99
N GLY A 222 1.54 -0.80 -19.93
CA GLY A 222 1.80 -2.22 -19.81
C GLY A 222 1.03 -3.07 -20.83
N ILE A 223 1.49 -4.30 -20.97
CA ILE A 223 0.92 -5.33 -21.86
C ILE A 223 0.60 -6.60 -21.08
N ARG A 224 0.20 -6.45 -19.81
CA ARG A 224 -0.21 -7.56 -18.95
C ARG A 224 -1.35 -8.31 -19.61
N LYS A 225 -1.34 -9.64 -19.48
CA LYS A 225 -2.40 -10.49 -20.01
C LYS A 225 -3.24 -10.99 -18.85
N PHE A 226 -4.51 -11.26 -19.09
CA PHE A 226 -5.36 -11.91 -18.11
C PHE A 226 -5.99 -13.17 -18.68
N ILE A 227 -6.27 -14.13 -17.79
CA ILE A 227 -7.05 -15.31 -18.07
C ILE A 227 -8.14 -15.36 -16.99
N CYS A 228 -9.40 -15.28 -17.42
CA CYS A 228 -10.55 -15.39 -16.53
C CYS A 228 -11.29 -16.70 -16.81
N VAL A 229 -11.59 -17.46 -15.76
CA VAL A 229 -12.43 -18.66 -15.82
C VAL A 229 -13.67 -18.41 -14.99
N GLN A 230 -14.84 -18.62 -15.60
CA GLN A 230 -16.13 -18.53 -14.94
C GLN A 230 -17.01 -19.70 -15.38
N LEU A 231 -17.59 -20.41 -14.43
CA LEU A 231 -18.58 -21.45 -14.71
C LEU A 231 -19.83 -20.79 -15.33
N PRO A 232 -20.45 -21.40 -16.36
CA PRO A 232 -21.72 -20.92 -16.93
C PRO A 232 -22.90 -21.30 -16.00
N GLU A 233 -22.80 -20.91 -14.73
CA GLU A 233 -23.88 -21.05 -13.76
C GLU A 233 -25.07 -20.20 -14.21
N LYS A 234 -26.27 -20.78 -14.18
CA LYS A 234 -27.49 -20.11 -14.63
C LYS A 234 -27.85 -18.97 -13.69
N THR A 235 -28.25 -17.83 -14.24
CA THR A 235 -28.89 -16.76 -13.47
C THR A 235 -30.30 -17.19 -13.03
N SER A 236 -30.76 -16.68 -11.90
CA SER A 236 -32.12 -16.95 -11.44
C SER A 236 -33.15 -16.34 -12.39
N GLU A 237 -34.22 -17.06 -12.71
CA GLU A 237 -35.23 -16.62 -13.71
C GLU A 237 -35.94 -15.32 -13.32
N ASP A 238 -36.02 -15.02 -12.03
CA ASP A 238 -36.60 -13.80 -11.46
C ASP A 238 -35.61 -12.62 -11.36
N SER A 239 -34.32 -12.87 -11.62
CA SER A 239 -33.27 -11.84 -11.55
C SER A 239 -33.36 -10.82 -12.70
N GLU A 240 -32.90 -9.60 -12.44
CA GLU A 240 -32.79 -8.56 -13.47
C GLU A 240 -31.81 -8.96 -14.59
N ALA A 241 -30.77 -9.72 -14.26
CA ALA A 241 -29.83 -10.26 -15.24
C ALA A 241 -30.53 -11.20 -16.24
N PHE A 242 -31.33 -12.14 -15.75
CA PHE A 242 -32.04 -13.08 -16.62
C PHE A 242 -33.07 -12.40 -17.52
N LYS A 243 -33.80 -11.40 -16.97
CA LYS A 243 -34.75 -10.56 -17.71
C LYS A 243 -34.06 -9.72 -18.79
N ALA A 244 -32.84 -9.27 -18.53
CA ALA A 244 -32.02 -8.54 -19.49
C ALA A 244 -31.35 -9.42 -20.56
N GLY A 245 -31.47 -10.75 -20.44
CA GLY A 245 -30.97 -11.69 -21.44
C GLY A 245 -29.72 -12.45 -21.02
N TYR A 246 -29.08 -12.10 -19.91
CA TYR A 246 -27.95 -12.84 -19.36
C TYR A 246 -28.43 -14.12 -18.69
N LYS A 247 -28.33 -15.25 -19.39
CA LYS A 247 -28.75 -16.58 -18.94
C LYS A 247 -27.75 -17.23 -18.00
N THR A 248 -26.49 -16.80 -18.05
CA THR A 248 -25.44 -17.30 -17.16
C THR A 248 -24.60 -16.19 -16.55
N ILE A 249 -23.98 -16.47 -15.40
CA ILE A 249 -23.05 -15.54 -14.74
C ILE A 249 -21.88 -15.19 -15.67
N ALA A 250 -21.39 -16.15 -16.44
CA ALA A 250 -20.32 -15.97 -17.41
C ALA A 250 -20.65 -14.92 -18.48
N GLU A 251 -21.92 -14.81 -18.89
CA GLU A 251 -22.35 -13.80 -19.87
C GLU A 251 -22.27 -12.38 -19.29
N ILE A 252 -22.61 -12.20 -18.01
CA ILE A 252 -22.48 -10.89 -17.34
C ILE A 252 -21.00 -10.47 -17.28
N GLY A 253 -20.12 -11.38 -16.87
CA GLY A 253 -18.68 -11.11 -16.81
C GLY A 253 -18.02 -10.95 -18.18
N LYS A 254 -18.61 -11.49 -19.25
CA LYS A 254 -18.14 -11.31 -20.63
C LYS A 254 -18.56 -9.96 -21.21
N GLU A 255 -19.73 -9.47 -20.84
CA GLU A 255 -20.26 -8.18 -21.32
C GLU A 255 -19.61 -6.99 -20.62
N ARG A 256 -19.26 -7.14 -19.33
CA ARG A 256 -18.46 -6.14 -18.59
C ARG A 256 -17.09 -5.93 -19.22
#